data_AF-A0AAD3NHV5-F1
#
_entry.id   AF-A0AAD3NHV5-F1
#
_cell.length_a   1.000
_cell.length_b   1.000
_cell.length_c   1.000
_cell.angle_alpha   90.00
_cell.angle_beta   90.00
_cell.angle_gamma   90.00
#
_symmetry.space_group_name_H-M   'P 1'
#
loop_
_entity.id
_entity.type
_entity.pdbx_description
1 polymer ?
#
loop_
_entity_poly.entity_id
_entity_poly.type
_entity_poly.pdbx_seq_one_letter_code
_entity_poly.pdbx_strand_id
1 'polypeptide(L)'
;LAGNSSVEMYKQVLLSGCRCIELDCWKGRTTEEEPVITHGFTMTTEISFKEVIEAIAECAFKTSPFPIILSFENHVDSPKQQAKMAEYCRSIFGDALLTEPLEKYPLESGVPLPSPMELMGKILVKNKKKHHKTDGSTKKKLSEQVSNTYSDSSSVCEPSSPSAGSTKEEMADSSQPSEGAELNLRPQGRKSIGEVEAESEDEDDDDDDCKKGSMDEGTAGSEAFATEEMSNLVIYIQPVKFNSFEASKKINRSYQMSSFVETKALEQLTKSPVEFVEYNKLQLSRIYPKGTRVDSSNYNPQLFWNAGCQLVALNFQTIDFSMQLNLGMYEYNGKCGYRLKPEFMRRPDKHFDPFTESTVDGIVANTLSVKIISGQFLSDKKVGTYVEIEMYGLPVDTKRKVFKTKTSQGNAINPVWEEEAIVFKKVVLPTLASLRIAVFEEGGKFIGHRIIPVSAIRPGYRYIGLRNEKNQSLTLPALFVYVEVKDYVPDTFADVIEALSNPIRYVNLMEQRANQLAALTLEEGGEEEGDKEVEAGSDAPSESKVDQRVALPAENGLSHTPIITPKPPSLVGQTQSA
;
A
#
# COMPACT_ATOMS: atom_id res chain seq x y z
N LEU A 1 -22.99 -3.18 12.45
CA LEU A 1 -24.00 -2.71 13.43
C LEU A 1 -24.72 -3.83 14.20
N ALA A 2 -25.07 -4.98 13.58
CA ALA A 2 -25.74 -6.10 14.27
C ALA A 2 -25.13 -7.47 13.87
N GLY A 3 -23.80 -7.51 13.74
CA GLY A 3 -23.05 -8.72 13.36
C GLY A 3 -22.46 -9.43 14.58
N ASN A 4 -22.08 -10.70 14.42
CA ASN A 4 -21.42 -11.45 15.50
C ASN A 4 -19.92 -11.15 15.55
N SER A 5 -19.41 -10.82 16.73
CA SER A 5 -17.98 -10.86 17.04
C SER A 5 -17.53 -12.32 17.19
N SER A 6 -16.28 -12.64 16.85
CA SER A 6 -15.78 -14.03 16.89
C SER A 6 -14.29 -14.13 17.21
N VAL A 7 -13.96 -14.94 18.21
CA VAL A 7 -12.58 -15.34 18.56
C VAL A 7 -11.89 -16.07 17.39
N GLU A 8 -12.63 -16.92 16.67
CA GLU A 8 -12.09 -17.69 15.54
C GLU A 8 -11.64 -16.79 14.38
N MET A 9 -12.27 -15.62 14.20
CA MET A 9 -11.87 -14.67 13.16
C MET A 9 -10.43 -14.19 13.35
N TYR A 10 -9.96 -14.01 14.60
CA TYR A 10 -8.56 -13.67 14.88
C TYR A 10 -7.59 -14.75 14.39
N LYS A 11 -7.94 -16.03 14.60
CA LYS A 11 -7.16 -17.17 14.09
C LYS A 11 -7.11 -17.16 12.57
N GLN A 12 -8.26 -17.05 11.91
CA GLN A 12 -8.36 -17.04 10.44
C GLN A 12 -7.61 -15.87 9.80
N VAL A 13 -7.69 -14.67 10.38
CA VAL A 13 -6.97 -13.48 9.93
C VAL A 13 -5.45 -13.66 10.07
N LEU A 14 -4.96 -14.20 11.19
CA LEU A 14 -3.53 -14.53 11.34
C LEU A 14 -3.06 -15.59 10.35
N LEU A 15 -3.83 -16.68 10.16
CA LEU A 15 -3.54 -17.74 9.19
C LEU A 15 -3.60 -17.26 7.72
N SER A 16 -4.33 -16.18 7.44
CA SER A 16 -4.28 -15.50 6.14
C SER A 16 -2.95 -14.78 5.86
N GLY A 17 -2.10 -14.59 6.89
CA GLY A 17 -0.84 -13.86 6.82
C GLY A 17 -0.92 -12.41 7.33
N CYS A 18 -2.09 -11.95 7.80
CA CYS A 18 -2.24 -10.60 8.34
C CYS A 18 -1.34 -10.39 9.58
N ARG A 19 -0.74 -9.18 9.71
CA ARG A 19 0.24 -8.81 10.74
C ARG A 19 -0.18 -7.61 11.62
N CYS A 20 -1.34 -7.00 11.36
CA CYS A 20 -1.88 -5.92 12.18
C CYS A 20 -3.37 -6.17 12.41
N ILE A 21 -3.78 -6.31 13.67
CA ILE A 21 -5.17 -6.65 14.04
C ILE A 21 -5.68 -5.67 15.08
N GLU A 22 -6.96 -5.35 15.02
CA GLU A 22 -7.64 -4.42 15.92
C GLU A 22 -8.36 -5.17 17.04
N LEU A 23 -8.35 -4.59 18.25
CA LEU A 23 -9.05 -5.06 19.43
C LEU A 23 -9.80 -3.87 20.03
N ASP A 24 -11.10 -3.77 19.75
CA ASP A 24 -11.99 -2.77 20.35
C ASP A 24 -12.41 -3.25 21.74
N CYS A 25 -11.75 -2.71 22.78
CA CYS A 25 -11.74 -3.24 24.13
C CYS A 25 -12.70 -2.46 25.04
N TRP A 26 -13.72 -3.14 25.57
CA TRP A 26 -14.77 -2.56 26.39
C TRP A 26 -14.81 -3.16 27.79
N LYS A 27 -15.35 -2.39 28.74
CA LYS A 27 -15.45 -2.82 30.13
C LYS A 27 -16.43 -3.98 30.31
N GLY A 28 -15.99 -5.00 31.03
CA GLY A 28 -16.81 -6.13 31.43
C GLY A 28 -17.98 -5.70 32.30
N ARG A 29 -19.18 -6.18 31.99
CA ARG A 29 -20.42 -5.96 32.76
C ARG A 29 -20.75 -7.11 33.73
N THR A 30 -19.95 -8.17 33.74
CA THR A 30 -20.10 -9.33 34.63
C THR A 30 -19.57 -9.05 36.04
N THR A 31 -20.02 -9.83 37.02
CA THR A 31 -19.51 -9.81 38.40
C THR A 31 -18.02 -10.13 38.53
N GLU A 32 -17.44 -10.78 37.51
CA GLU A 32 -16.02 -11.17 37.45
C GLU A 32 -15.12 -10.08 36.85
N GLU A 33 -15.71 -8.97 36.36
CA GLU A 33 -15.01 -7.84 35.75
C GLU A 33 -14.02 -8.28 34.65
N GLU A 34 -14.45 -9.19 33.77
CA GLU A 34 -13.66 -9.64 32.62
C GLU A 34 -13.78 -8.64 31.46
N PRO A 35 -12.67 -8.06 30.95
CA PRO A 35 -12.73 -7.19 29.78
C PRO A 35 -13.25 -7.96 28.55
N VAL A 36 -14.00 -7.26 27.70
CA VAL A 36 -14.64 -7.84 26.51
C VAL A 36 -14.23 -7.10 25.24
N ILE A 37 -14.44 -7.75 24.09
CA ILE A 37 -14.30 -7.14 22.77
C ILE A 37 -15.67 -7.14 22.07
N THR A 38 -16.06 -5.98 21.56
CA THR A 38 -17.29 -5.74 20.79
C THR A 38 -17.15 -4.39 20.07
N HIS A 39 -18.05 -4.06 19.13
CA HIS A 39 -18.11 -2.74 18.54
C HIS A 39 -19.07 -1.84 19.33
N GLY A 40 -18.51 -0.81 19.97
CA GLY A 40 -19.19 0.04 20.95
C GLY A 40 -20.55 0.60 20.54
N PHE A 41 -21.49 0.65 21.48
CA PHE A 41 -22.85 1.20 21.30
C PHE A 41 -23.67 0.58 20.15
N THR A 42 -23.32 -0.62 19.68
CA THR A 42 -24.07 -1.34 18.65
C THR A 42 -24.63 -2.68 19.14
N MET A 43 -25.38 -3.38 18.29
CA MET A 43 -26.00 -4.68 18.59
C MET A 43 -25.07 -5.86 18.26
N THR A 44 -23.75 -5.65 18.28
CA THR A 44 -22.76 -6.72 18.06
C THR A 44 -22.58 -7.57 19.32
N THR A 45 -22.39 -8.88 19.14
CA THR A 45 -22.13 -9.77 20.27
C THR A 45 -20.80 -9.43 20.94
N GLU A 46 -20.72 -9.62 22.26
CA GLU A 46 -19.47 -9.49 23.03
C GLU A 46 -18.71 -10.83 23.01
N ILE A 47 -17.38 -10.77 22.98
CA ILE A 47 -16.48 -11.93 23.16
C ILE A 47 -15.45 -11.64 24.26
N SER A 48 -14.92 -12.68 24.91
CA SER A 48 -13.92 -12.53 25.96
C SER A 48 -12.60 -11.99 25.40
N PHE A 49 -12.07 -10.93 26.01
CA PHE A 49 -10.74 -10.41 25.67
C PHE A 49 -9.66 -11.49 25.87
N LYS A 50 -9.77 -12.27 26.96
CA LYS A 50 -8.81 -13.33 27.29
C LYS A 50 -8.74 -14.40 26.20
N GLU A 51 -9.90 -14.90 25.75
CA GLU A 51 -9.98 -15.92 24.69
C GLU A 51 -9.41 -15.41 23.36
N VAL A 52 -9.58 -14.12 23.05
CA VAL A 52 -8.95 -13.48 21.89
C VAL A 52 -7.43 -13.43 22.01
N ILE A 53 -6.89 -13.08 23.18
CA ILE A 53 -5.43 -13.08 23.43
C ILE A 53 -4.86 -14.51 23.33
N GLU A 54 -5.54 -15.52 23.88
CA GLU A 54 -5.17 -16.95 23.74
C GLU A 54 -5.19 -17.39 22.27
N ALA A 55 -6.23 -17.02 21.50
CA ALA A 55 -6.34 -17.33 20.08
C ALA A 55 -5.29 -16.64 19.22
N ILE A 56 -4.90 -15.41 19.56
CA ILE A 56 -3.79 -14.69 18.92
C ILE A 56 -2.48 -15.41 19.22
N ALA A 57 -2.20 -15.76 20.48
CA ALA A 57 -0.97 -16.46 20.87
C ALA A 57 -0.81 -17.80 20.12
N GLU A 58 -1.90 -18.55 19.98
CA GLU A 58 -1.93 -19.83 19.28
C GLU A 58 -1.58 -19.70 17.78
N CYS A 59 -2.04 -18.62 17.11
CA CYS A 59 -1.98 -18.51 15.66
C CYS A 59 -0.98 -17.48 15.12
N ALA A 60 -0.43 -16.61 15.98
CA ALA A 60 0.44 -15.49 15.65
C ALA A 60 1.50 -15.85 14.59
N PHE A 61 2.31 -16.86 14.88
CA PHE A 61 3.50 -17.19 14.09
C PHE A 61 3.38 -18.47 13.24
N LYS A 62 2.18 -19.06 13.13
CA LYS A 62 1.95 -20.32 12.37
C LYS A 62 2.23 -20.20 10.87
N THR A 63 2.02 -19.03 10.29
CA THR A 63 2.13 -18.78 8.83
C THR A 63 3.19 -17.75 8.46
N SER A 64 3.70 -17.00 9.42
CA SER A 64 4.76 -16.02 9.25
C SER A 64 5.49 -15.80 10.58
N PRO A 65 6.84 -15.89 10.63
CA PRO A 65 7.61 -15.61 11.84
C PRO A 65 7.79 -14.10 12.10
N PHE A 66 7.34 -13.24 11.19
CA PHE A 66 7.50 -11.79 11.30
C PHE A 66 6.52 -11.18 12.31
N PRO A 67 6.87 -10.03 12.91
CA PRO A 67 6.16 -9.42 14.03
C PRO A 67 4.68 -9.15 13.75
N ILE A 68 3.90 -9.03 14.83
CA ILE A 68 2.49 -8.63 14.81
C ILE A 68 2.29 -7.35 15.62
N ILE A 69 1.43 -6.47 15.12
CA ILE A 69 0.95 -5.28 15.82
C ILE A 69 -0.48 -5.51 16.28
N LEU A 70 -0.73 -5.32 17.57
CA LEU A 70 -2.07 -5.30 18.16
C LEU A 70 -2.50 -3.84 18.33
N SER A 71 -3.46 -3.40 17.53
CA SER A 71 -4.10 -2.09 17.61
C SER A 71 -5.22 -2.15 18.64
N PHE A 72 -4.92 -1.75 19.87
CA PHE A 72 -5.96 -1.54 20.88
C PHE A 72 -6.68 -0.24 20.56
N GLU A 73 -8.01 -0.31 20.52
CA GLU A 73 -8.91 0.81 20.71
C GLU A 73 -9.50 0.62 22.11
N ASN A 74 -9.11 1.47 23.07
CA ASN A 74 -9.28 1.18 24.49
C ASN A 74 -10.39 2.03 25.11
N HIS A 75 -11.53 1.42 25.43
CA HIS A 75 -12.67 2.03 26.12
C HIS A 75 -12.85 1.52 27.55
N VAL A 76 -11.86 0.80 28.09
CA VAL A 76 -11.89 0.28 29.45
C VAL A 76 -11.54 1.40 30.44
N ASP A 77 -12.56 2.04 31.01
CA ASP A 77 -12.42 3.13 31.99
C ASP A 77 -11.92 2.68 33.38
N SER A 78 -12.03 1.39 33.70
CA SER A 78 -11.61 0.81 34.97
C SER A 78 -10.11 0.46 35.00
N PRO A 79 -9.30 1.05 35.90
CA PRO A 79 -7.88 0.71 36.05
C PRO A 79 -7.64 -0.76 36.38
N LYS A 80 -8.53 -1.37 37.18
CA LYS A 80 -8.45 -2.80 37.55
C LYS A 80 -8.61 -3.70 36.32
N GLN A 81 -9.50 -3.36 35.39
CA GLN A 81 -9.67 -4.12 34.15
C GLN A 81 -8.51 -3.85 33.16
N GLN A 82 -7.99 -2.61 33.05
CA GLN A 82 -6.79 -2.35 32.24
C GLN A 82 -5.55 -3.11 32.77
N ALA A 83 -5.35 -3.17 34.09
CA ALA A 83 -4.28 -3.97 34.69
C ALA A 83 -4.42 -5.46 34.34
N LYS A 84 -5.65 -5.99 34.39
CA LYS A 84 -5.99 -7.37 34.00
C LYS A 84 -5.74 -7.66 32.51
N MET A 85 -6.04 -6.70 31.61
CA MET A 85 -5.66 -6.80 30.19
C MET A 85 -4.14 -6.88 30.01
N ALA A 86 -3.39 -6.06 30.75
CA ALA A 86 -1.93 -6.04 30.69
C ALA A 86 -1.32 -7.34 31.25
N GLU A 87 -1.91 -7.89 32.33
CA GLU A 87 -1.55 -9.19 32.89
C GLU A 87 -1.82 -10.33 31.91
N TYR A 88 -2.98 -10.37 31.25
CA TYR A 88 -3.29 -11.34 30.20
C TYR A 88 -2.28 -11.26 29.04
N CYS A 89 -1.94 -10.05 28.57
CA CYS A 89 -0.92 -9.90 27.54
C CYS A 89 0.44 -10.47 27.99
N ARG A 90 0.90 -10.15 29.22
CA ARG A 90 2.19 -10.65 29.74
C ARG A 90 2.20 -12.16 29.93
N SER A 91 1.16 -12.72 30.56
CA SER A 91 1.09 -14.13 30.94
C SER A 91 0.85 -15.07 29.76
N ILE A 92 0.05 -14.66 28.78
CA ILE A 92 -0.33 -15.52 27.64
C ILE A 92 0.68 -15.41 26.49
N PHE A 93 1.21 -14.22 26.18
CA PHE A 93 2.23 -14.07 25.14
C PHE A 93 3.65 -14.37 25.64
N GLY A 94 3.93 -14.20 26.94
CA GLY A 94 5.26 -14.41 27.51
C GLY A 94 6.35 -13.66 26.74
N ASP A 95 7.44 -14.36 26.42
CA ASP A 95 8.59 -13.82 25.69
C ASP A 95 8.26 -13.28 24.29
N ALA A 96 7.10 -13.62 23.72
CA ALA A 96 6.67 -13.03 22.45
C ALA A 96 6.23 -11.57 22.60
N LEU A 97 5.77 -11.13 23.77
CA LEU A 97 5.41 -9.73 23.99
C LEU A 97 6.68 -8.86 24.09
N LEU A 98 6.75 -7.79 23.29
CA LEU A 98 7.83 -6.83 23.39
C LEU A 98 7.51 -5.78 24.48
N THR A 99 8.09 -5.95 25.67
CA THR A 99 7.90 -5.06 26.83
C THR A 99 8.97 -3.98 26.99
N GLU A 100 10.10 -4.09 26.30
CA GLU A 100 11.23 -3.16 26.41
C GLU A 100 11.79 -2.80 25.02
N PRO A 101 12.43 -1.62 24.85
CA PRO A 101 13.18 -1.30 23.63
C PRO A 101 14.38 -2.24 23.47
N LEU A 102 14.79 -2.43 22.21
CA LEU A 102 16.04 -3.12 21.87
C LEU A 102 17.18 -2.12 22.06
N GLU A 103 18.31 -2.54 22.63
CA GLU A 103 19.45 -1.65 22.95
C GLU A 103 19.94 -0.81 21.76
N LYS A 104 19.91 -1.39 20.55
CA LYS A 104 20.30 -0.74 19.28
C LYS A 104 19.32 0.37 18.83
N TYR A 105 18.10 0.37 19.35
CA TYR A 105 16.99 1.21 18.92
C TYR A 105 16.28 1.86 20.13
N PRO A 106 16.98 2.74 20.89
CA PRO A 106 16.34 3.46 22.00
C PRO A 106 15.23 4.39 21.51
N LEU A 107 14.28 4.72 22.38
CA LEU A 107 13.12 5.57 22.05
C LEU A 107 13.49 7.07 22.03
N GLU A 108 14.38 7.44 21.11
CA GLU A 108 14.96 8.78 20.98
C GLU A 108 14.64 9.42 19.61
N SER A 109 14.89 10.73 19.48
CA SER A 109 14.70 11.45 18.22
C SER A 109 15.82 11.09 17.23
N GLY A 110 15.46 10.86 15.96
CA GLY A 110 16.38 10.45 14.90
C GLY A 110 16.73 8.96 14.88
N VAL A 111 16.31 8.18 15.87
CA VAL A 111 16.53 6.72 15.89
C VAL A 111 15.43 6.03 15.06
N PRO A 112 15.78 5.23 14.03
CA PRO A 112 14.80 4.55 13.18
C PRO A 112 14.11 3.39 13.90
N LEU A 113 12.99 2.92 13.35
CA LEU A 113 12.36 1.68 13.79
C LEU A 113 13.26 0.46 13.53
N PRO A 114 13.23 -0.59 14.40
CA PRO A 114 13.88 -1.86 14.11
C PRO A 114 13.33 -2.53 12.85
N SER A 115 14.14 -3.36 12.19
CA SER A 115 13.65 -4.13 11.04
C SER A 115 12.66 -5.23 11.46
N PRO A 116 11.75 -5.68 10.56
CA PRO A 116 10.90 -6.84 10.83
C PRO A 116 11.68 -8.13 11.13
N MET A 117 12.95 -8.22 10.71
CA MET A 117 13.84 -9.35 11.01
C MET A 117 14.33 -9.32 12.47
N GLU A 118 14.67 -8.14 13.00
CA GLU A 118 15.09 -7.97 14.40
C GLU A 118 13.92 -8.11 15.40
N LEU A 119 12.69 -8.07 14.89
CA LEU A 119 11.44 -8.26 15.65
C LEU A 119 10.73 -9.58 15.34
N MET A 120 11.42 -10.57 14.75
CA MET A 120 10.82 -11.90 14.52
C MET A 120 10.32 -12.54 15.83
N GLY A 121 9.15 -13.16 15.78
CA GLY A 121 8.48 -13.75 16.93
C GLY A 121 7.93 -12.74 17.95
N LYS A 122 7.96 -11.42 17.66
CA LYS A 122 7.50 -10.38 18.61
C LYS A 122 6.10 -9.85 18.31
N ILE A 123 5.36 -9.59 19.37
CA ILE A 123 4.04 -8.96 19.40
C ILE A 123 4.23 -7.57 20.01
N LEU A 124 3.80 -6.53 19.27
CA LEU A 124 3.89 -5.13 19.66
C LEU A 124 2.51 -4.58 19.96
N VAL A 125 2.37 -3.86 21.08
CA VAL A 125 1.12 -3.20 21.47
C VAL A 125 1.13 -1.75 20.98
N LYS A 126 0.11 -1.40 20.17
CA LYS A 126 -0.33 -0.01 19.96
C LYS A 126 -1.46 0.27 20.93
N ASN A 127 -1.22 1.12 21.91
CA ASN A 127 -2.23 1.72 22.79
C ASN A 127 -1.73 3.12 23.20
N LYS A 128 -2.58 4.00 23.74
CA LYS A 128 -2.14 5.29 24.28
C LYS A 128 -1.05 5.09 25.35
N LYS A 129 -0.06 5.98 25.36
CA LYS A 129 1.04 5.98 26.33
C LYS A 129 0.99 7.25 27.18
N LYS A 130 1.09 7.11 28.51
CA LYS A 130 1.27 8.27 29.40
C LYS A 130 2.71 8.77 29.31
N HIS A 131 2.89 10.05 29.02
CA HIS A 131 4.18 10.70 29.20
C HIS A 131 4.37 11.05 30.68
N HIS A 132 5.29 10.34 31.35
CA HIS A 132 5.87 10.88 32.57
C HIS A 132 6.61 12.17 32.21
N LYS A 133 6.17 13.30 32.77
CA LYS A 133 7.04 14.46 32.90
C LYS A 133 8.15 14.03 33.86
N THR A 134 9.38 13.90 33.35
CA THR A 134 10.57 13.85 34.19
C THR A 134 10.72 15.23 34.81
N ASP A 135 10.20 15.41 36.03
CA ASP A 135 10.36 16.65 36.78
C ASP A 135 11.84 16.87 37.10
N GLY A 136 12.47 17.67 36.24
CA GLY A 136 13.86 18.06 36.36
C GLY A 136 14.06 18.97 37.56
N SER A 137 14.48 18.37 38.68
CA SER A 137 15.20 19.02 39.79
C SER A 137 14.66 20.39 40.26
N THR A 138 13.94 20.38 41.38
CA THR A 138 14.15 21.44 42.38
C THR A 138 14.15 20.88 43.79
N LYS A 139 15.33 20.50 44.30
CA LYS A 139 15.56 20.47 45.75
C LYS A 139 15.45 21.91 46.29
N LYS A 140 14.31 22.28 46.87
CA LYS A 140 14.22 23.43 47.79
C LYS A 140 13.68 22.99 49.14
N LYS A 141 14.36 23.52 50.17
CA LYS A 141 14.35 23.11 51.58
C LYS A 141 12.97 23.16 52.24
N LEU A 142 12.84 22.37 53.31
CA LEU A 142 11.90 22.66 54.41
C LEU A 142 12.07 24.10 54.92
N SER A 143 10.95 24.72 55.26
CA SER A 143 10.84 25.61 56.42
C SER A 143 9.40 25.56 56.95
N GLU A 144 9.26 25.28 58.24
CA GLU A 144 7.98 25.25 58.95
C GLU A 144 7.41 26.67 59.13
N GLN A 145 6.08 26.82 59.13
CA GLN A 145 5.39 27.64 60.14
C GLN A 145 3.89 27.31 60.21
N VAL A 146 3.24 27.70 61.31
CA VAL A 146 2.13 26.98 61.93
C VAL A 146 0.89 27.87 62.14
N SER A 147 -0.29 27.21 62.19
CA SER A 147 -1.59 27.64 62.80
C SER A 147 -2.34 28.89 62.29
N ASN A 148 -3.57 28.67 61.81
CA ASN A 148 -4.84 28.96 62.51
C ASN A 148 -6.02 28.55 61.58
N THR A 149 -6.79 27.48 61.83
CA THR A 149 -7.92 27.29 62.78
C THR A 149 -9.22 28.05 62.48
N TYR A 150 -10.33 27.29 62.57
CA TYR A 150 -11.76 27.65 62.79
C TYR A 150 -12.78 27.65 61.63
N SER A 151 -13.63 26.60 61.62
CA SER A 151 -15.11 26.55 61.33
C SER A 151 -15.63 27.03 59.97
N ASP A 152 -16.83 26.72 59.46
CA ASP A 152 -17.73 25.53 59.47
C ASP A 152 -18.70 25.73 58.25
N SER A 153 -19.68 24.90 57.85
CA SER A 153 -20.34 23.73 58.44
C SER A 153 -20.86 22.74 57.37
N SER A 154 -21.54 21.67 57.82
CA SER A 154 -22.25 20.66 57.02
C SER A 154 -23.48 21.16 56.24
N SER A 155 -23.82 20.49 55.12
CA SER A 155 -25.13 19.81 54.98
C SER A 155 -25.14 18.75 53.86
N VAL A 156 -25.49 17.52 54.23
CA VAL A 156 -25.85 16.41 53.31
C VAL A 156 -27.30 16.55 52.81
N CYS A 157 -27.60 16.00 51.63
CA CYS A 157 -28.62 14.96 51.40
C CYS A 157 -28.95 14.78 49.89
N GLU A 158 -28.99 13.52 49.44
CA GLU A 158 -29.64 13.10 48.17
C GLU A 158 -31.15 12.80 48.40
N PRO A 159 -31.87 11.97 47.60
CA PRO A 159 -32.70 12.47 46.50
C PRO A 159 -34.16 12.00 46.61
N SER A 160 -35.05 12.42 45.69
CA SER A 160 -36.28 11.68 45.35
C SER A 160 -36.95 12.16 44.07
N SER A 161 -37.25 11.22 43.17
CA SER A 161 -38.43 11.25 42.27
C SER A 161 -39.59 10.50 42.98
N PRO A 162 -40.88 10.50 42.53
CA PRO A 162 -41.27 10.02 41.20
C PRO A 162 -42.58 10.59 40.56
N SER A 163 -42.82 10.15 39.30
CA SER A 163 -44.08 9.53 38.84
C SER A 163 -44.99 10.22 37.79
N ALA A 164 -45.21 9.46 36.70
CA ALA A 164 -46.47 9.20 35.99
C ALA A 164 -47.22 10.26 35.13
N GLY A 165 -47.10 10.08 33.80
CA GLY A 165 -48.23 9.98 32.84
C GLY A 165 -49.05 11.23 32.45
N SER A 166 -49.72 11.28 31.29
CA SER A 166 -49.69 10.42 30.09
C SER A 166 -50.45 11.06 28.90
N THR A 167 -50.11 10.62 27.67
CA THR A 167 -50.98 10.48 26.47
C THR A 167 -51.49 11.69 25.63
N LYS A 168 -51.41 11.47 24.30
CA LYS A 168 -52.18 12.03 23.15
C LYS A 168 -51.64 13.32 22.49
N GLU A 169 -51.11 13.24 21.25
CA GLU A 169 -51.81 13.20 19.92
C GLU A 169 -52.31 14.62 19.54
N GLU A 170 -52.16 15.18 18.33
CA GLU A 170 -51.62 14.74 17.02
C GLU A 170 -51.45 15.98 16.10
N MET A 171 -50.59 15.93 15.05
CA MET A 171 -50.70 16.69 13.76
C MET A 171 -50.81 18.25 13.77
N ALA A 172 -50.46 19.04 12.74
CA ALA A 172 -49.61 18.89 11.55
C ALA A 172 -49.16 20.29 11.06
N ASP A 173 -47.93 20.34 10.54
CA ASP A 173 -47.45 20.94 9.27
C ASP A 173 -47.64 22.43 8.84
N SER A 174 -46.56 22.90 8.19
CA SER A 174 -46.33 23.98 7.20
C SER A 174 -47.11 25.32 7.18
N SER A 175 -46.34 26.43 7.26
CA SER A 175 -46.16 27.38 6.13
C SER A 175 -45.15 28.52 6.43
N GLN A 176 -44.26 28.81 5.48
CA GLN A 176 -43.53 30.10 5.32
C GLN A 176 -44.27 30.96 4.25
N PRO A 177 -43.73 32.04 3.63
CA PRO A 177 -42.60 32.95 3.94
C PRO A 177 -42.93 34.48 3.75
N SER A 178 -41.98 35.38 4.05
CA SER A 178 -41.65 36.68 3.38
C SER A 178 -40.60 37.43 4.24
N GLU A 179 -39.42 37.84 3.77
CA GLU A 179 -38.98 38.80 2.73
C GLU A 179 -38.93 40.29 3.15
N GLY A 180 -37.81 40.96 2.81
CA GLY A 180 -37.50 42.39 3.06
C GLY A 180 -36.34 42.60 4.06
N ALA A 181 -35.13 43.05 3.71
CA ALA A 181 -34.72 44.37 3.19
C ALA A 181 -34.98 45.52 4.21
N GLU A 182 -34.08 46.46 4.55
CA GLU A 182 -32.77 46.85 3.97
C GLU A 182 -31.92 47.66 4.99
N LEU A 183 -30.59 47.67 4.78
CA LEU A 183 -29.58 48.73 5.01
C LEU A 183 -29.79 49.86 6.06
N ASN A 184 -28.73 50.15 6.85
CA ASN A 184 -28.28 51.54 7.06
C ASN A 184 -26.80 51.69 7.51
N LEU A 185 -26.24 52.90 7.31
CA LEU A 185 -24.79 53.18 7.31
C LEU A 185 -24.27 53.95 8.56
N ARG A 186 -22.97 53.73 8.82
CA ARG A 186 -21.94 54.54 9.55
C ARG A 186 -22.19 56.07 9.65
N PRO A 187 -21.67 56.83 10.67
CA PRO A 187 -20.20 57.01 10.82
C PRO A 187 -19.54 57.45 12.17
N GLN A 188 -18.27 57.04 12.30
CA GLN A 188 -17.05 57.76 12.77
C GLN A 188 -16.94 58.52 14.13
N GLY A 189 -15.85 58.21 14.85
CA GLY A 189 -15.22 59.00 15.93
C GLY A 189 -13.70 58.73 15.99
N ARG A 190 -12.86 59.61 16.58
CA ARG A 190 -11.39 59.67 16.34
C ARG A 190 -10.48 59.33 17.54
N LYS A 191 -9.37 58.63 17.24
CA LYS A 191 -7.98 58.74 17.76
C LYS A 191 -7.68 58.71 19.27
N SER A 192 -6.73 57.84 19.68
CA SER A 192 -5.37 58.26 20.09
C SER A 192 -4.36 57.09 20.01
N ILE A 193 -3.08 57.38 20.28
CA ILE A 193 -1.88 56.56 19.97
C ILE A 193 -1.34 55.78 21.20
N GLY A 194 -0.81 54.57 20.97
CA GLY A 194 0.09 53.86 21.89
C GLY A 194 0.64 52.58 21.23
N GLU A 195 1.97 52.44 21.16
CA GLU A 195 2.65 51.27 20.56
C GLU A 195 2.76 50.13 21.57
N VAL A 196 2.35 48.91 21.18
CA VAL A 196 2.73 47.63 21.81
C VAL A 196 2.80 46.53 20.73
N GLU A 197 3.54 45.47 21.04
CA GLU A 197 4.00 44.44 20.12
C GLU A 197 2.84 43.56 19.59
N ALA A 198 2.92 43.14 18.33
CA ALA A 198 1.88 42.37 17.67
C ALA A 198 2.01 40.87 17.99
N GLU A 199 1.24 40.39 18.96
CA GLU A 199 0.77 39.00 18.96
C GLU A 199 -0.36 38.88 17.92
N SER A 200 -0.20 38.00 16.94
CA SER A 200 -1.24 37.72 15.95
C SER A 200 -2.25 36.73 16.54
N GLU A 201 -3.37 37.26 17.03
CA GLU A 201 -4.61 36.50 17.19
C GLU A 201 -5.16 36.20 15.78
N ASP A 202 -4.77 35.05 15.22
CA ASP A 202 -5.47 34.49 14.05
C ASP A 202 -6.81 33.90 14.54
N GLU A 203 -7.92 34.43 14.03
CA GLU A 203 -9.28 34.05 14.44
C GLU A 203 -9.59 32.60 13.99
N ASP A 204 -10.07 31.76 14.92
CA ASP A 204 -10.43 30.35 14.67
C ASP A 204 -11.63 30.23 13.70
N ASP A 205 -11.38 29.95 12.42
CA ASP A 205 -12.40 29.65 11.39
C ASP A 205 -12.52 28.12 11.12
N ASP A 206 -12.07 27.28 12.07
CA ASP A 206 -11.91 25.81 11.95
C ASP A 206 -13.04 24.98 12.62
N ASP A 207 -14.05 25.64 13.19
CA ASP A 207 -14.99 25.02 14.15
C ASP A 207 -16.10 24.15 13.48
N ASP A 208 -16.28 24.25 12.16
CA ASP A 208 -17.31 23.50 11.41
C ASP A 208 -16.78 22.18 10.79
N ASP A 209 -15.53 22.12 10.35
CA ASP A 209 -14.94 20.89 9.78
C ASP A 209 -14.55 19.87 10.88
N CYS A 210 -14.19 20.37 12.07
CA CYS A 210 -13.92 19.55 13.26
C CYS A 210 -15.09 18.63 13.65
N LYS A 211 -16.34 19.11 13.53
CA LYS A 211 -17.54 18.34 13.86
C LYS A 211 -17.79 17.19 12.87
N LYS A 212 -17.48 17.41 11.60
CA LYS A 212 -17.69 16.43 10.51
C LYS A 212 -16.69 15.28 10.59
N GLY A 213 -15.42 15.59 10.87
CA GLY A 213 -14.39 14.58 11.10
C GLY A 213 -14.70 13.66 12.29
N SER A 214 -15.30 14.19 13.37
CA SER A 214 -15.62 13.42 14.57
C SER A 214 -16.71 12.36 14.38
N MET A 215 -17.61 12.49 13.39
CA MET A 215 -18.65 11.49 13.12
C MET A 215 -18.14 10.30 12.31
N ASP A 216 -17.25 10.53 11.33
CA ASP A 216 -16.70 9.47 10.48
C ASP A 216 -15.65 8.60 11.21
N GLU A 217 -15.01 9.13 12.26
CA GLU A 217 -14.02 8.41 13.09
C GLU A 217 -14.61 7.28 13.94
N GLY A 218 -15.94 7.25 14.17
CA GLY A 218 -16.61 6.22 14.96
C GLY A 218 -16.21 6.22 16.43
N THR A 219 -16.17 5.04 17.05
CA THR A 219 -15.78 4.86 18.46
C THR A 219 -14.32 5.29 18.72
N ALA A 220 -13.43 5.15 17.73
CA ALA A 220 -12.02 5.52 17.84
C ALA A 220 -11.78 7.00 18.17
N GLY A 221 -12.76 7.88 17.92
CA GLY A 221 -12.69 9.30 18.30
C GLY A 221 -12.64 9.53 19.83
N SER A 222 -13.12 8.58 20.64
CA SER A 222 -13.32 8.74 22.10
C SER A 222 -12.71 7.64 22.97
N GLU A 223 -11.53 7.13 22.64
CA GLU A 223 -10.78 6.19 23.49
C GLU A 223 -10.53 6.74 24.93
N ALA A 224 -10.55 5.88 25.94
CA ALA A 224 -10.21 6.17 27.33
C ALA A 224 -8.73 6.58 27.53
N PHE A 225 -8.38 6.98 28.75
CA PHE A 225 -6.98 7.21 29.15
C PHE A 225 -6.31 5.87 29.50
N ALA A 226 -5.10 5.63 29.00
CA ALA A 226 -4.31 4.47 29.39
C ALA A 226 -3.82 4.59 30.85
N THR A 227 -3.89 3.49 31.59
CA THR A 227 -3.18 3.35 32.87
C THR A 227 -1.70 3.04 32.66
N GLU A 228 -0.94 3.03 33.75
CA GLU A 228 0.50 2.74 33.71
C GLU A 228 0.78 1.32 33.19
N GLU A 229 -0.03 0.34 33.62
CA GLU A 229 0.16 -1.08 33.31
C GLU A 229 0.05 -1.37 31.80
N MET A 230 -0.88 -0.72 31.10
CA MET A 230 -1.01 -0.79 29.64
C MET A 230 -0.01 0.12 28.93
N SER A 231 0.24 1.32 29.45
CA SER A 231 1.23 2.28 28.90
C SER A 231 2.64 1.68 28.84
N ASN A 232 3.00 0.84 29.82
CA ASN A 232 4.29 0.16 29.89
C ASN A 232 4.47 -0.95 28.84
N LEU A 233 3.41 -1.37 28.13
CA LEU A 233 3.51 -2.31 27.00
C LEU A 233 3.76 -1.61 25.65
N VAL A 234 3.68 -0.28 25.60
CA VAL A 234 3.75 0.50 24.35
C VAL A 234 5.19 0.95 24.10
N ILE A 235 5.87 0.30 23.15
CA ILE A 235 7.27 0.57 22.79
C ILE A 235 7.36 1.34 21.46
N TYR A 236 7.51 0.63 20.33
CA TYR A 236 7.78 1.25 19.02
C TYR A 236 6.56 1.76 18.26
N ILE A 237 5.35 1.43 18.71
CA ILE A 237 4.11 1.76 18.01
C ILE A 237 3.28 2.69 18.91
N GLN A 238 3.82 3.86 19.25
CA GLN A 238 3.14 4.84 20.11
C GLN A 238 2.15 5.68 19.27
N PRO A 239 0.82 5.50 19.41
CA PRO A 239 -0.15 6.34 18.73
C PRO A 239 -0.14 7.75 19.33
N VAL A 240 -0.11 8.76 18.46
CA VAL A 240 -0.26 10.18 18.81
C VAL A 240 -1.29 10.83 17.89
N LYS A 241 -2.02 11.84 18.42
CA LYS A 241 -2.84 12.71 17.57
C LYS A 241 -1.93 13.36 16.53
N PHE A 242 -2.30 13.23 15.26
CA PHE A 242 -1.63 13.94 14.18
C PHE A 242 -1.91 15.43 14.30
N ASN A 243 -0.91 16.26 14.01
CA ASN A 243 -1.04 17.71 13.91
C ASN A 243 -0.72 18.12 12.46
N SER A 244 0.57 18.10 12.10
CA SER A 244 1.01 18.31 10.71
C SER A 244 2.23 17.45 10.37
N PHE A 245 2.51 17.31 9.07
CA PHE A 245 3.73 16.65 8.59
C PHE A 245 4.99 17.40 9.03
N GLU A 246 4.97 18.74 9.04
CA GLU A 246 6.10 19.55 9.50
C GLU A 246 6.37 19.35 10.99
N ALA A 247 5.34 19.40 11.85
CA ALA A 247 5.49 19.17 13.28
C ALA A 247 6.06 17.76 13.57
N SER A 248 5.57 16.74 12.85
CA SER A 248 6.06 15.36 12.95
C SER A 248 7.53 15.26 12.53
N LYS A 249 7.91 15.87 11.40
CA LYS A 249 9.29 15.93 10.89
C LYS A 249 10.24 16.68 11.84
N LYS A 250 9.76 17.75 12.50
CA LYS A 250 10.53 18.52 13.49
C LYS A 250 10.76 17.75 14.80
N ILE A 251 9.77 16.95 15.22
CA ILE A 251 9.88 16.07 16.39
C ILE A 251 10.80 14.86 16.10
N ASN A 252 10.77 14.35 14.86
CA ASN A 252 11.66 13.31 14.34
C ASN A 252 11.70 12.03 15.19
N ARG A 253 10.53 11.54 15.64
CA ARG A 253 10.42 10.32 16.48
C ARG A 253 9.78 9.18 15.69
N SER A 254 10.59 8.29 15.13
CA SER A 254 10.11 7.15 14.32
C SER A 254 9.18 6.18 15.07
N TYR A 255 9.27 6.11 16.39
CA TYR A 255 8.40 5.30 17.26
C TYR A 255 7.01 5.94 17.52
N GLN A 256 6.80 7.19 17.12
CA GLN A 256 5.48 7.83 17.13
C GLN A 256 4.79 7.59 15.78
N MET A 257 3.52 7.20 15.84
CA MET A 257 2.69 6.86 14.68
C MET A 257 1.30 7.48 14.82
N SER A 258 0.59 7.65 13.70
CA SER A 258 -0.78 8.17 13.71
C SER A 258 -1.73 7.24 12.96
N SER A 259 -2.97 7.16 13.47
CA SER A 259 -4.09 6.50 12.80
C SER A 259 -4.99 7.55 12.17
N PHE A 260 -5.46 7.29 10.95
CA PHE A 260 -6.31 8.18 10.18
C PHE A 260 -7.54 7.38 9.68
N VAL A 261 -8.73 7.94 9.85
CA VAL A 261 -9.91 7.49 9.12
C VAL A 261 -9.71 7.76 7.61
N GLU A 262 -10.26 6.91 6.73
CA GLU A 262 -10.04 6.98 5.27
C GLU A 262 -10.31 8.37 4.66
N THR A 263 -11.23 9.15 5.24
CA THR A 263 -11.57 10.51 4.76
C THR A 263 -10.46 11.51 5.05
N LYS A 264 -10.00 11.60 6.31
CA LYS A 264 -8.83 12.41 6.69
C LYS A 264 -7.56 11.95 5.96
N ALA A 265 -7.38 10.64 5.79
CA ALA A 265 -6.25 10.11 5.02
C ALA A 265 -6.28 10.52 3.54
N LEU A 266 -7.47 10.52 2.93
CA LEU A 266 -7.66 10.94 1.54
C LEU A 266 -7.44 12.45 1.38
N GLU A 267 -7.88 13.25 2.35
CA GLU A 267 -7.65 14.69 2.40
C GLU A 267 -6.15 15.04 2.50
N GLN A 268 -5.38 14.36 3.36
CA GLN A 268 -3.94 14.53 3.44
C GLN A 268 -3.25 14.10 2.14
N LEU A 269 -3.74 13.02 1.50
CA LEU A 269 -3.26 12.57 0.19
C LEU A 269 -3.54 13.58 -0.94
N THR A 270 -4.64 14.34 -0.90
CA THR A 270 -4.94 15.34 -1.93
C THR A 270 -4.32 16.71 -1.65
N LYS A 271 -4.18 17.11 -0.38
CA LYS A 271 -3.59 18.40 0.01
C LYS A 271 -2.05 18.38 0.04
N SER A 272 -1.43 17.29 0.51
CA SER A 272 0.02 17.22 0.76
C SER A 272 0.60 15.83 0.45
N PRO A 273 0.52 15.36 -0.81
CA PRO A 273 0.89 13.99 -1.19
C PRO A 273 2.37 13.66 -0.99
N VAL A 274 3.27 14.59 -1.28
CA VAL A 274 4.72 14.39 -1.19
C VAL A 274 5.14 14.30 0.27
N GLU A 275 4.64 15.20 1.10
CA GLU A 275 4.86 15.26 2.54
C GLU A 275 4.37 13.97 3.23
N PHE A 276 3.26 13.38 2.76
CA PHE A 276 2.76 12.11 3.27
C PHE A 276 3.70 10.95 2.91
N VAL A 277 4.28 10.93 1.69
CA VAL A 277 5.32 9.97 1.31
C VAL A 277 6.56 10.12 2.19
N GLU A 278 7.03 11.35 2.43
CA GLU A 278 8.19 11.64 3.29
C GLU A 278 7.96 11.20 4.74
N TYR A 279 6.80 11.52 5.33
CA TYR A 279 6.40 11.04 6.65
C TYR A 279 6.48 9.51 6.75
N ASN A 280 5.94 8.81 5.75
CA ASN A 280 5.92 7.36 5.71
C ASN A 280 7.29 6.70 5.45
N LYS A 281 8.38 7.46 5.24
CA LYS A 281 9.75 6.91 5.23
C LYS A 281 10.27 6.67 6.65
N LEU A 282 9.88 7.51 7.61
CA LEU A 282 10.43 7.53 8.97
C LEU A 282 9.43 7.05 10.02
N GLN A 283 8.13 7.27 9.81
CA GLN A 283 7.06 6.97 10.76
C GLN A 283 6.01 6.03 10.13
N LEU A 284 5.19 5.41 10.97
CA LEU A 284 4.08 4.56 10.54
C LEU A 284 2.78 5.36 10.46
N SER A 285 2.00 5.12 9.41
CA SER A 285 0.59 5.51 9.34
C SER A 285 -0.30 4.27 9.32
N ARG A 286 -1.40 4.35 10.08
CA ARG A 286 -2.53 3.40 9.99
C ARG A 286 -3.71 4.08 9.34
N ILE A 287 -4.31 3.43 8.34
CA ILE A 287 -5.55 3.89 7.72
C ILE A 287 -6.66 2.88 8.06
N TYR A 288 -7.84 3.36 8.43
CA TYR A 288 -8.99 2.50 8.74
C TYR A 288 -10.28 2.99 8.06
N PRO A 289 -11.26 2.10 7.80
CA PRO A 289 -12.49 2.48 7.12
C PRO A 289 -13.35 3.41 7.98
N LYS A 290 -14.07 4.34 7.34
CA LYS A 290 -14.97 5.26 8.06
C LYS A 290 -16.23 4.58 8.60
N GLY A 291 -16.76 5.09 9.71
CA GLY A 291 -17.93 4.53 10.40
C GLY A 291 -19.21 4.45 9.54
N THR A 292 -19.32 5.29 8.50
CA THR A 292 -20.44 5.23 7.54
C THR A 292 -20.48 3.95 6.68
N ARG A 293 -19.42 3.11 6.68
CA ARG A 293 -19.39 1.78 6.04
C ARG A 293 -20.00 0.68 6.93
N VAL A 294 -21.26 0.88 7.30
CA VAL A 294 -22.01 0.01 8.22
C VAL A 294 -22.18 -1.44 7.73
N ASP A 295 -22.00 -1.66 6.42
CA ASP A 295 -22.02 -2.93 5.69
C ASP A 295 -20.68 -3.67 5.71
N SER A 296 -19.64 -3.11 6.35
CA SER A 296 -18.26 -3.60 6.29
C SER A 296 -17.62 -3.58 4.90
N SER A 297 -18.07 -2.73 3.98
CA SER A 297 -17.38 -2.51 2.69
C SER A 297 -15.94 -2.00 2.88
N ASN A 298 -15.08 -2.19 1.88
CA ASN A 298 -13.70 -1.69 1.89
C ASN A 298 -13.47 -0.54 0.92
N TYR A 299 -12.61 0.40 1.31
CA TYR A 299 -11.96 1.33 0.38
C TYR A 299 -10.84 0.62 -0.40
N ASN A 300 -10.39 1.21 -1.51
CA ASN A 300 -9.30 0.66 -2.31
C ASN A 300 -7.93 0.91 -1.64
N PRO A 301 -7.19 -0.11 -1.17
CA PRO A 301 -5.96 0.09 -0.40
C PRO A 301 -4.82 0.71 -1.22
N GLN A 302 -4.83 0.54 -2.55
CA GLN A 302 -3.82 1.11 -3.44
C GLN A 302 -3.67 2.64 -3.29
N LEU A 303 -4.76 3.36 -2.95
CA LEU A 303 -4.73 4.81 -2.73
C LEU A 303 -3.68 5.20 -1.69
N PHE A 304 -3.63 4.47 -0.57
CA PHE A 304 -2.74 4.77 0.54
C PHE A 304 -1.39 4.06 0.42
N TRP A 305 -1.32 2.92 -0.28
CA TRP A 305 -0.03 2.35 -0.69
C TRP A 305 0.76 3.28 -1.62
N ASN A 306 0.08 4.09 -2.45
CA ASN A 306 0.72 5.12 -3.28
C ASN A 306 1.37 6.24 -2.43
N ALA A 307 0.82 6.57 -1.26
CA ALA A 307 1.46 7.45 -0.27
C ALA A 307 2.49 6.73 0.62
N GLY A 308 2.67 5.42 0.43
CA GLY A 308 3.58 4.60 1.22
C GLY A 308 3.08 4.25 2.63
N CYS A 309 1.79 4.42 2.91
CA CYS A 309 1.17 4.04 4.18
C CYS A 309 1.28 2.53 4.40
N GLN A 310 1.63 2.12 5.63
CA GLN A 310 2.02 0.75 5.93
C GLN A 310 0.86 -0.08 6.48
N LEU A 311 0.08 0.47 7.42
CA LEU A 311 -0.98 -0.24 8.12
C LEU A 311 -2.36 0.12 7.55
N VAL A 312 -2.57 -0.22 6.28
CA VAL A 312 -3.82 0.05 5.54
C VAL A 312 -4.85 -1.05 5.87
N ALA A 313 -5.65 -0.83 6.91
CA ALA A 313 -6.54 -1.82 7.50
C ALA A 313 -7.87 -1.96 6.73
N LEU A 314 -8.31 -3.21 6.54
CA LEU A 314 -9.49 -3.59 5.76
C LEU A 314 -10.37 -4.59 6.55
N ASN A 315 -11.65 -4.63 6.21
CA ASN A 315 -12.66 -5.56 6.72
C ASN A 315 -12.49 -6.95 6.09
N PHE A 316 -11.77 -7.86 6.78
CA PHE A 316 -11.51 -9.23 6.33
C PHE A 316 -12.76 -10.11 6.16
N GLN A 317 -13.88 -9.74 6.79
CA GLN A 317 -15.18 -10.39 6.64
C GLN A 317 -15.81 -10.15 5.25
N THR A 318 -15.40 -9.09 4.54
CA THR A 318 -15.97 -8.69 3.26
C THR A 318 -14.97 -8.95 2.14
N ILE A 319 -15.17 -10.01 1.35
CA ILE A 319 -14.27 -10.40 0.26
C ILE A 319 -14.61 -9.67 -1.05
N ASP A 320 -14.69 -8.34 -0.96
CA ASP A 320 -14.86 -7.46 -2.11
C ASP A 320 -13.55 -7.32 -2.92
N PHE A 321 -13.59 -6.51 -3.99
CA PHE A 321 -12.42 -6.26 -4.85
C PHE A 321 -11.18 -5.81 -4.03
N SER A 322 -11.36 -4.95 -3.04
CA SER A 322 -10.26 -4.39 -2.25
C SER A 322 -9.59 -5.47 -1.39
N MET A 323 -10.39 -6.39 -0.82
CA MET A 323 -9.87 -7.55 -0.11
C MET A 323 -9.22 -8.58 -1.07
N GLN A 324 -9.79 -8.81 -2.26
CA GLN A 324 -9.14 -9.62 -3.31
C GLN A 324 -7.76 -9.06 -3.65
N LEU A 325 -7.66 -7.74 -3.90
CA LEU A 325 -6.39 -7.05 -4.16
C LEU A 325 -5.38 -7.26 -3.02
N ASN A 326 -5.82 -7.11 -1.77
CA ASN A 326 -5.01 -7.31 -0.59
C ASN A 326 -4.47 -8.76 -0.48
N LEU A 327 -5.35 -9.76 -0.54
CA LEU A 327 -4.97 -11.18 -0.45
C LEU A 327 -4.09 -11.63 -1.62
N GLY A 328 -4.32 -11.07 -2.82
CA GLY A 328 -3.47 -11.28 -3.99
C GLY A 328 -2.08 -10.68 -3.82
N MET A 329 -1.99 -9.45 -3.32
CA MET A 329 -0.71 -8.76 -3.15
C MET A 329 0.14 -9.34 -2.02
N TYR A 330 -0.46 -9.77 -0.90
CA TYR A 330 0.26 -10.35 0.24
C TYR A 330 0.52 -11.87 0.14
N GLU A 331 0.15 -12.54 -0.96
CA GLU A 331 0.70 -13.87 -1.28
C GLU A 331 2.21 -13.81 -1.54
N TYR A 332 2.67 -12.74 -2.19
CA TYR A 332 4.07 -12.53 -2.56
C TYR A 332 4.94 -12.29 -1.32
N ASN A 333 6.25 -12.46 -1.47
CA ASN A 333 7.20 -12.49 -0.35
C ASN A 333 6.90 -13.62 0.67
N GLY A 334 6.58 -14.82 0.17
CA GLY A 334 6.39 -16.02 1.00
C GLY A 334 5.19 -15.96 1.94
N LYS A 335 4.13 -15.23 1.59
CA LYS A 335 2.93 -15.01 2.43
C LYS A 335 3.22 -14.44 3.83
N CYS A 336 4.37 -13.76 4.02
CA CYS A 336 4.81 -13.33 5.35
C CYS A 336 4.03 -12.13 5.93
N GLY A 337 3.15 -11.50 5.15
CA GLY A 337 2.39 -10.31 5.54
C GLY A 337 3.18 -9.00 5.51
N TYR A 338 4.44 -9.02 5.10
CA TYR A 338 5.28 -7.84 4.87
C TYR A 338 5.71 -7.75 3.41
N ARG A 339 5.65 -6.55 2.84
CA ARG A 339 6.23 -6.24 1.52
C ARG A 339 7.08 -4.98 1.59
N LEU A 340 8.29 -5.06 1.05
CA LEU A 340 9.18 -3.92 0.98
C LEU A 340 8.64 -2.89 -0.01
N LYS A 341 8.50 -1.64 0.43
CA LYS A 341 8.13 -0.52 -0.46
C LYS A 341 9.19 -0.32 -1.55
N PRO A 342 8.82 0.22 -2.72
CA PRO A 342 9.79 0.66 -3.73
C PRO A 342 10.87 1.61 -3.18
N GLU A 343 12.03 1.69 -3.83
CA GLU A 343 13.22 2.35 -3.31
C GLU A 343 13.04 3.86 -3.04
N PHE A 344 12.48 4.58 -4.00
CA PHE A 344 12.17 6.01 -3.92
C PHE A 344 11.15 6.35 -2.82
N MET A 345 10.32 5.38 -2.38
CA MET A 345 9.40 5.53 -1.24
C MET A 345 10.05 5.20 0.12
N ARG A 346 11.37 5.03 0.16
CA ARG A 346 12.18 4.71 1.35
C ARG A 346 13.44 5.56 1.48
N ARG A 347 14.02 5.98 0.36
CA ARG A 347 15.26 6.77 0.32
C ARG A 347 15.02 8.21 0.82
N PRO A 348 15.81 8.71 1.79
CA PRO A 348 15.63 10.07 2.32
C PRO A 348 16.06 11.17 1.31
N ASP A 349 16.87 10.83 0.31
CA ASP A 349 17.41 11.76 -0.69
C ASP A 349 16.55 11.88 -1.97
N LYS A 350 15.52 11.04 -2.11
CA LYS A 350 14.63 11.01 -3.29
C LYS A 350 13.22 11.43 -2.92
N HIS A 351 12.76 12.55 -3.45
CA HIS A 351 11.36 12.98 -3.34
C HIS A 351 10.51 12.26 -4.40
N PHE A 352 9.26 11.96 -4.07
CA PHE A 352 8.35 11.23 -4.96
C PHE A 352 6.92 11.77 -4.84
N ASP A 353 6.37 12.23 -5.97
CA ASP A 353 4.97 12.59 -6.09
C ASP A 353 4.14 11.40 -6.60
N PRO A 354 3.19 10.85 -5.81
CA PRO A 354 2.33 9.76 -6.23
C PRO A 354 1.34 10.12 -7.36
N PHE A 355 1.17 11.40 -7.71
CA PHE A 355 0.31 11.86 -8.81
C PHE A 355 1.07 12.16 -10.11
N THR A 356 2.39 11.94 -10.15
CA THR A 356 3.19 12.18 -11.36
C THR A 356 2.69 11.42 -12.59
N GLU A 357 2.50 12.14 -13.70
CA GLU A 357 2.13 11.56 -15.01
C GLU A 357 3.35 11.23 -15.89
N SER A 358 4.51 11.80 -15.56
CA SER A 358 5.77 11.66 -16.32
C SER A 358 6.59 10.46 -15.83
N THR A 359 7.60 10.07 -16.60
CA THR A 359 8.59 9.09 -16.11
C THR A 359 9.47 9.76 -15.06
N VAL A 360 9.60 9.13 -13.89
CA VAL A 360 10.42 9.66 -12.79
C VAL A 360 11.89 9.28 -13.00
N ASP A 361 12.79 10.23 -12.77
CA ASP A 361 14.24 9.99 -12.86
C ASP A 361 14.71 8.85 -11.93
N GLY A 362 15.54 7.96 -12.49
CA GLY A 362 16.00 6.75 -11.82
C GLY A 362 14.98 5.60 -11.73
N ILE A 363 13.78 5.75 -12.33
CA ILE A 363 12.77 4.68 -12.40
C ILE A 363 12.63 4.19 -13.85
N VAL A 364 12.91 2.91 -14.07
CA VAL A 364 12.63 2.25 -15.36
C VAL A 364 11.14 1.94 -15.42
N ALA A 365 10.41 2.74 -16.20
CA ALA A 365 9.02 2.47 -16.58
C ALA A 365 8.94 1.28 -17.54
N ASN A 366 7.82 0.56 -17.58
CA ASN A 366 7.63 -0.59 -18.48
C ASN A 366 6.47 -0.39 -19.46
N THR A 367 6.57 -1.06 -20.61
CA THR A 367 5.44 -1.39 -21.48
C THR A 367 5.03 -2.84 -21.21
N LEU A 368 3.75 -3.06 -20.90
CA LEU A 368 3.18 -4.40 -20.68
C LEU A 368 2.13 -4.69 -21.76
N SER A 369 2.24 -5.82 -22.44
CA SER A 369 1.20 -6.31 -23.34
C SER A 369 0.70 -7.69 -22.91
N VAL A 370 -0.62 -7.89 -22.91
CA VAL A 370 -1.27 -9.15 -22.50
C VAL A 370 -2.29 -9.55 -23.55
N LYS A 371 -2.04 -10.67 -24.23
CA LYS A 371 -3.00 -11.31 -25.13
C LYS A 371 -3.64 -12.50 -24.43
N ILE A 372 -4.95 -12.43 -24.20
CA ILE A 372 -5.75 -13.61 -23.84
C ILE A 372 -5.89 -14.46 -25.10
N ILE A 373 -5.61 -15.77 -24.99
CA ILE A 373 -5.68 -16.69 -26.14
C ILE A 373 -6.82 -17.68 -25.93
N SER A 374 -6.86 -18.36 -24.79
CA SER A 374 -7.91 -19.34 -24.49
C SER A 374 -8.07 -19.55 -22.98
N GLY A 375 -9.14 -20.24 -22.61
CA GLY A 375 -9.39 -20.69 -21.25
C GLY A 375 -9.62 -22.20 -21.20
N GLN A 376 -9.48 -22.78 -20.02
CA GLN A 376 -9.63 -24.22 -19.78
C GLN A 376 -10.48 -24.44 -18.53
N PHE A 377 -11.49 -25.30 -18.64
CA PHE A 377 -12.33 -25.80 -17.54
C PHE A 377 -12.89 -24.69 -16.62
N LEU A 378 -13.40 -23.60 -17.20
CA LEU A 378 -13.82 -22.42 -16.47
C LEU A 378 -15.16 -22.59 -15.74
N SER A 379 -16.09 -23.33 -16.34
CA SER A 379 -17.38 -23.68 -15.73
C SER A 379 -17.76 -25.10 -16.13
N ASP A 380 -18.48 -25.79 -15.25
CA ASP A 380 -19.15 -27.07 -15.50
C ASP A 380 -20.42 -26.89 -16.37
N LYS A 381 -20.92 -25.66 -16.47
CA LYS A 381 -22.12 -25.30 -17.24
C LYS A 381 -21.78 -24.92 -18.68
N LYS A 382 -22.72 -25.20 -19.59
CA LYS A 382 -22.70 -24.68 -20.96
C LYS A 382 -23.14 -23.21 -20.97
N VAL A 383 -22.23 -22.33 -20.60
CA VAL A 383 -22.45 -20.86 -20.48
C VAL A 383 -21.35 -20.11 -21.22
N GLY A 384 -21.65 -18.91 -21.70
CA GLY A 384 -20.61 -18.02 -22.22
C GLY A 384 -19.68 -17.53 -21.10
N THR A 385 -18.43 -17.24 -21.43
CA THR A 385 -17.45 -16.70 -20.47
C THR A 385 -16.65 -15.57 -21.09
N TYR A 386 -16.23 -14.60 -20.28
CA TYR A 386 -15.37 -13.50 -20.71
C TYR A 386 -14.29 -13.21 -19.66
N VAL A 387 -13.23 -12.56 -20.10
CA VAL A 387 -12.09 -12.15 -19.27
C VAL A 387 -12.04 -10.63 -19.19
N GLU A 388 -11.85 -10.09 -17.99
CA GLU A 388 -11.57 -8.68 -17.74
C GLU A 388 -10.11 -8.52 -17.31
N ILE A 389 -9.43 -7.51 -17.84
CA ILE A 389 -8.05 -7.15 -17.45
C ILE A 389 -8.02 -5.71 -16.92
N GLU A 390 -7.46 -5.56 -15.74
CA GLU A 390 -7.35 -4.29 -15.03
C GLU A 390 -5.93 -4.11 -14.48
N MET A 391 -5.49 -2.86 -14.35
CA MET A 391 -4.21 -2.51 -13.72
C MET A 391 -4.45 -1.55 -12.56
N TYR A 392 -3.75 -1.77 -11.45
CA TYR A 392 -3.80 -0.95 -10.23
C TYR A 392 -2.38 -0.59 -9.81
N GLY A 393 -2.13 0.69 -9.56
CA GLY A 393 -0.82 1.23 -9.18
C GLY A 393 -0.98 2.70 -8.82
N LEU A 394 -0.08 3.55 -9.32
CA LEU A 394 -0.31 5.00 -9.32
C LEU A 394 -1.60 5.39 -10.07
N PRO A 395 -2.16 6.60 -9.87
CA PRO A 395 -3.32 7.07 -10.61
C PRO A 395 -3.11 7.03 -12.14
N VAL A 396 -1.92 7.42 -12.62
CA VAL A 396 -1.54 7.36 -14.04
C VAL A 396 -1.53 5.93 -14.60
N ASP A 397 -1.05 4.95 -13.81
CA ASP A 397 -0.93 3.54 -14.20
C ASP A 397 -2.26 2.78 -14.07
N THR A 398 -3.17 3.27 -13.24
CA THR A 398 -4.42 2.58 -12.93
C THR A 398 -5.38 2.65 -14.13
N LYS A 399 -5.78 1.48 -14.63
CA LYS A 399 -6.73 1.30 -15.75
C LYS A 399 -7.78 0.27 -15.33
N ARG A 400 -9.00 0.72 -15.04
CA ARG A 400 -10.14 -0.10 -14.57
C ARG A 400 -11.19 -0.24 -15.65
N LYS A 401 -11.84 -1.40 -15.76
CA LYS A 401 -12.92 -1.69 -16.74
C LYS A 401 -12.59 -1.39 -18.22
N VAL A 402 -11.31 -1.17 -18.57
CA VAL A 402 -10.92 -0.74 -19.93
C VAL A 402 -10.94 -1.90 -20.92
N PHE A 403 -10.59 -3.11 -20.45
CA PHE A 403 -10.37 -4.26 -21.32
C PHE A 403 -11.20 -5.46 -20.87
N LYS A 404 -12.11 -5.86 -21.74
CA LYS A 404 -13.00 -7.01 -21.57
C LYS A 404 -13.09 -7.75 -22.89
N THR A 405 -12.85 -9.06 -22.86
CA THR A 405 -13.02 -9.90 -24.05
C THR A 405 -14.49 -10.06 -24.41
N LYS A 406 -14.75 -10.44 -25.66
CA LYS A 406 -16.06 -10.95 -26.09
C LYS A 406 -16.43 -12.18 -25.27
N THR A 407 -17.71 -12.32 -24.98
CA THR A 407 -18.27 -13.54 -24.36
C THR A 407 -18.13 -14.71 -25.32
N SER A 408 -17.61 -15.85 -24.85
CA SER A 408 -17.54 -17.09 -25.62
C SER A 408 -18.95 -17.61 -25.95
N GLN A 409 -19.12 -18.29 -27.08
CA GLN A 409 -20.42 -18.77 -27.56
C GLN A 409 -20.89 -20.03 -26.82
N GLY A 410 -21.24 -19.90 -25.54
CA GLY A 410 -21.72 -21.02 -24.71
C GLY A 410 -20.65 -22.08 -24.39
N ASN A 411 -19.37 -21.79 -24.63
CA ASN A 411 -18.24 -22.68 -24.34
C ASN A 411 -17.46 -22.17 -23.13
N ALA A 412 -17.52 -22.89 -22.01
CA ALA A 412 -16.72 -22.65 -20.82
C ALA A 412 -15.61 -23.71 -20.59
N ILE A 413 -15.56 -24.77 -21.40
CA ILE A 413 -14.60 -25.88 -21.23
C ILE A 413 -13.27 -25.55 -21.91
N ASN A 414 -13.32 -25.01 -23.13
CA ASN A 414 -12.13 -24.63 -23.90
C ASN A 414 -12.36 -23.42 -24.83
N PRO A 415 -12.88 -22.28 -24.32
CA PRO A 415 -13.04 -21.08 -25.14
C PRO A 415 -11.71 -20.57 -25.69
N VAL A 416 -11.74 -20.06 -26.92
CA VAL A 416 -10.63 -19.34 -27.57
C VAL A 416 -11.10 -17.92 -27.86
N TRP A 417 -10.26 -16.94 -27.53
CA TRP A 417 -10.51 -15.52 -27.77
C TRP A 417 -9.48 -15.00 -28.78
N GLU A 418 -9.92 -14.80 -30.02
CA GLU A 418 -9.07 -14.30 -31.11
C GLU A 418 -9.04 -12.77 -31.09
N GLU A 419 -8.51 -12.21 -30.01
CA GLU A 419 -8.44 -10.76 -29.80
C GLU A 419 -7.02 -10.22 -29.90
N GLU A 420 -6.91 -8.91 -30.08
CA GLU A 420 -5.63 -8.20 -30.08
C GLU A 420 -5.03 -8.16 -28.67
N ALA A 421 -3.73 -7.96 -28.60
CA ALA A 421 -3.03 -7.87 -27.33
C ALA A 421 -3.37 -6.54 -26.65
N ILE A 422 -3.77 -6.59 -25.38
CA ILE A 422 -4.06 -5.40 -24.57
C ILE A 422 -2.74 -4.75 -24.17
N VAL A 423 -2.50 -3.52 -24.62
CA VAL A 423 -1.23 -2.80 -24.41
C VAL A 423 -1.36 -1.69 -23.37
N PHE A 424 -0.68 -1.86 -22.24
CA PHE A 424 -0.39 -0.79 -21.29
C PHE A 424 0.91 -0.10 -21.76
N LYS A 425 0.79 0.89 -22.66
CA LYS A 425 1.95 1.51 -23.34
C LYS A 425 3.00 2.05 -22.37
N LYS A 426 2.56 2.65 -21.26
CA LYS A 426 3.40 3.27 -20.24
C LYS A 426 2.88 2.90 -18.85
N VAL A 427 3.70 2.16 -18.10
CA VAL A 427 3.55 1.90 -16.67
C VAL A 427 4.70 2.64 -15.97
N VAL A 428 4.39 3.79 -15.39
CA VAL A 428 5.34 4.71 -14.73
C VAL A 428 6.00 4.02 -13.53
N LEU A 429 5.26 3.21 -12.78
CA LEU A 429 5.75 2.60 -11.54
C LEU A 429 5.54 1.07 -11.45
N PRO A 430 6.25 0.25 -12.26
CA PRO A 430 6.05 -1.20 -12.34
C PRO A 430 6.26 -1.96 -11.02
N THR A 431 7.05 -1.40 -10.10
CA THR A 431 7.31 -1.99 -8.77
C THR A 431 6.13 -1.86 -7.81
N LEU A 432 5.24 -0.88 -8.03
CA LEU A 432 4.02 -0.67 -7.24
C LEU A 432 2.76 -1.14 -7.99
N ALA A 433 2.82 -1.24 -9.32
CA ALA A 433 1.73 -1.70 -10.16
C ALA A 433 1.46 -3.20 -10.06
N SER A 434 0.18 -3.57 -10.24
CA SER A 434 -0.31 -4.95 -10.29
C SER A 434 -1.37 -5.11 -11.38
N LEU A 435 -1.28 -6.23 -12.09
CA LEU A 435 -2.25 -6.67 -13.08
C LEU A 435 -3.27 -7.60 -12.41
N ARG A 436 -4.56 -7.35 -12.63
CA ARG A 436 -5.67 -8.25 -12.29
C ARG A 436 -6.25 -8.81 -13.58
N ILE A 437 -6.33 -10.13 -13.66
CA ILE A 437 -7.07 -10.84 -14.71
C ILE A 437 -8.20 -11.59 -14.01
N ALA A 438 -9.44 -11.32 -14.38
CA ALA A 438 -10.63 -11.93 -13.78
C ALA A 438 -11.53 -12.54 -14.85
N VAL A 439 -12.18 -13.66 -14.53
CA VAL A 439 -13.02 -14.42 -15.45
C VAL A 439 -14.43 -14.52 -14.89
N PHE A 440 -15.41 -14.33 -15.77
CA PHE A 440 -16.82 -14.28 -15.43
C PHE A 440 -17.64 -15.12 -16.43
N GLU A 441 -18.77 -15.65 -15.95
CA GLU A 441 -19.83 -16.17 -16.79
C GLU A 441 -20.63 -15.03 -17.43
N GLU A 442 -21.30 -15.33 -18.53
CA GLU A 442 -22.37 -14.52 -19.08
C GLU A 442 -23.42 -14.20 -18.01
N GLY A 443 -23.81 -12.92 -17.89
CA GLY A 443 -24.57 -12.42 -16.75
C GLY A 443 -23.73 -11.89 -15.57
N GLY A 444 -22.40 -12.01 -15.62
CA GLY A 444 -21.47 -11.37 -14.67
C GLY A 444 -21.20 -12.14 -13.38
N LYS A 445 -21.59 -13.43 -13.30
CA LYS A 445 -21.21 -14.29 -12.18
C LYS A 445 -19.70 -14.55 -12.22
N PHE A 446 -19.03 -14.31 -11.10
CA PHE A 446 -17.59 -14.55 -10.95
C PHE A 446 -17.23 -16.04 -11.05
N ILE A 447 -16.11 -16.34 -11.72
CA ILE A 447 -15.52 -17.69 -11.78
C ILE A 447 -14.22 -17.72 -10.96
N GLY A 448 -13.32 -16.79 -11.23
CA GLY A 448 -11.99 -16.77 -10.63
C GLY A 448 -11.14 -15.63 -11.15
N HIS A 449 -10.03 -15.35 -10.47
CA HIS A 449 -9.10 -14.27 -10.82
C HIS A 449 -7.65 -14.63 -10.54
N ARG A 450 -6.73 -13.79 -11.01
CA ARG A 450 -5.33 -13.75 -10.59
C ARG A 450 -4.86 -12.30 -10.47
N ILE A 451 -4.13 -12.00 -9.41
CA ILE A 451 -3.41 -10.74 -9.23
C ILE A 451 -1.91 -11.03 -9.33
N ILE A 452 -1.21 -10.25 -10.15
CA ILE A 452 0.22 -10.40 -10.44
C ILE A 452 0.88 -9.01 -10.39
N PRO A 453 1.79 -8.73 -9.44
CA PRO A 453 2.63 -7.53 -9.47
C PRO A 453 3.37 -7.45 -10.80
N VAL A 454 3.44 -6.28 -11.43
CA VAL A 454 4.05 -6.14 -12.77
C VAL A 454 5.52 -6.59 -12.74
N SER A 455 6.24 -6.22 -11.68
CA SER A 455 7.61 -6.70 -11.37
C SER A 455 7.78 -8.22 -11.20
N ALA A 456 6.70 -9.00 -11.08
CA ALA A 456 6.73 -10.47 -10.96
C ALA A 456 6.20 -11.19 -12.22
N ILE A 457 5.70 -10.46 -13.21
CA ILE A 457 5.20 -11.02 -14.48
C ILE A 457 6.37 -11.61 -15.28
N ARG A 458 6.15 -12.77 -15.90
CA ARG A 458 7.12 -13.42 -16.79
C ARG A 458 6.59 -13.42 -18.23
N PRO A 459 7.35 -12.92 -19.22
CA PRO A 459 6.91 -12.88 -20.61
C PRO A 459 6.84 -14.29 -21.26
N GLY A 460 6.35 -14.31 -22.49
CA GLY A 460 6.11 -15.49 -23.32
C GLY A 460 4.70 -16.08 -23.14
N TYR A 461 4.49 -17.27 -23.71
CA TYR A 461 3.27 -18.05 -23.51
C TYR A 461 3.23 -18.63 -22.09
N ARG A 462 2.11 -18.44 -21.38
CA ARG A 462 1.93 -18.85 -19.99
C ARG A 462 0.52 -19.39 -19.75
N TYR A 463 0.42 -20.38 -18.86
CA TYR A 463 -0.83 -20.68 -18.17
C TYR A 463 -0.93 -19.86 -16.89
N ILE A 464 -2.12 -19.34 -16.62
CA ILE A 464 -2.49 -18.64 -15.39
C ILE A 464 -3.61 -19.45 -14.74
N GLY A 465 -3.27 -20.23 -13.71
CA GLY A 465 -4.27 -20.89 -12.87
C GLY A 465 -5.07 -19.85 -12.07
N LEU A 466 -6.39 -19.93 -12.15
CA LEU A 466 -7.30 -18.97 -11.52
C LEU A 466 -7.49 -19.28 -10.03
N ARG A 467 -8.00 -18.29 -9.30
CA ARG A 467 -8.24 -18.34 -7.86
C ARG A 467 -9.59 -17.79 -7.46
N ASN A 468 -10.16 -18.35 -6.41
CA ASN A 468 -11.38 -17.82 -5.80
C ASN A 468 -11.12 -16.44 -5.16
N GLU A 469 -12.17 -15.83 -4.64
CA GLU A 469 -12.16 -14.50 -4.02
C GLU A 469 -11.20 -14.44 -2.82
N LYS A 470 -11.02 -15.55 -2.10
CA LYS A 470 -10.09 -15.70 -0.96
C LYS A 470 -8.63 -15.97 -1.38
N ASN A 471 -8.31 -15.78 -2.66
CA ASN A 471 -7.01 -16.06 -3.27
C ASN A 471 -6.52 -17.52 -3.09
N GLN A 472 -7.43 -18.48 -2.98
CA GLN A 472 -7.13 -19.93 -2.98
C GLN A 472 -7.15 -20.46 -4.41
N SER A 473 -6.20 -21.34 -4.76
CA SER A 473 -6.08 -21.92 -6.09
C SER A 473 -7.30 -22.76 -6.49
N LEU A 474 -7.84 -22.52 -7.69
CA LEU A 474 -8.81 -23.39 -8.32
C LEU A 474 -8.06 -24.49 -9.09
N THR A 475 -8.56 -25.72 -9.07
CA THR A 475 -7.82 -26.90 -9.57
C THR A 475 -7.74 -26.98 -11.09
N LEU A 476 -8.84 -26.68 -11.79
CA LEU A 476 -8.96 -26.82 -13.25
C LEU A 476 -9.06 -25.47 -14.00
N PRO A 477 -9.80 -24.45 -13.51
CA PRO A 477 -9.94 -23.17 -14.20
C PRO A 477 -8.60 -22.47 -14.44
N ALA A 478 -8.22 -22.34 -15.71
CA ALA A 478 -7.00 -21.68 -16.14
C ALA A 478 -7.20 -20.83 -17.40
N LEU A 479 -6.32 -19.86 -17.61
CA LEU A 479 -6.19 -19.11 -18.86
C LEU A 479 -4.84 -19.39 -19.51
N PHE A 480 -4.84 -19.53 -20.84
CA PHE A 480 -3.63 -19.49 -21.66
C PHE A 480 -3.49 -18.10 -22.27
N VAL A 481 -2.34 -17.48 -22.02
CA VAL A 481 -2.04 -16.10 -22.43
C VAL A 481 -0.66 -16.00 -23.07
N TYR A 482 -0.46 -14.96 -23.88
CA TYR A 482 0.88 -14.48 -24.24
C TYR A 482 1.11 -13.13 -23.57
N VAL A 483 2.25 -12.98 -22.91
CA VAL A 483 2.62 -11.74 -22.22
C VAL A 483 3.94 -11.21 -22.76
N GLU A 484 4.00 -9.92 -23.02
CA GLU A 484 5.22 -9.21 -23.37
C GLU A 484 5.50 -8.12 -22.33
N VAL A 485 6.74 -8.06 -21.85
CA VAL A 485 7.22 -7.02 -20.92
C VAL A 485 8.45 -6.40 -21.57
N LYS A 486 8.45 -5.08 -21.72
CA LYS A 486 9.54 -4.28 -22.29
C LYS A 486 9.81 -3.09 -21.38
N ASP A 487 11.01 -2.54 -21.43
CA ASP A 487 11.26 -1.21 -20.88
C ASP A 487 10.57 -0.16 -21.76
N TYR A 488 10.00 0.86 -21.12
CA TYR A 488 9.30 1.93 -21.82
C TYR A 488 10.31 2.89 -22.44
N VAL A 489 10.35 2.94 -23.76
CA VAL A 489 11.11 3.92 -24.54
C VAL A 489 10.12 4.98 -25.05
N PRO A 490 10.29 6.28 -24.70
CA PRO A 490 9.52 7.34 -25.32
C PRO A 490 9.79 7.40 -26.82
N ASP A 491 8.75 7.65 -27.63
CA ASP A 491 8.84 7.60 -29.09
C ASP A 491 9.93 8.57 -29.64
N THR A 492 10.23 9.66 -28.93
CA THR A 492 11.29 10.64 -29.24
C THR A 492 12.72 10.12 -29.11
N PHE A 493 12.93 9.00 -28.41
CA PHE A 493 14.26 8.41 -28.17
C PHE A 493 14.43 7.03 -28.83
N ALA A 494 13.47 6.58 -29.63
CA ALA A 494 13.48 5.26 -30.26
C ALA A 494 14.79 4.98 -31.04
N ASP A 495 15.19 5.91 -31.93
CA ASP A 495 16.42 5.79 -32.73
C ASP A 495 17.69 5.75 -31.86
N VAL A 496 17.71 6.51 -30.77
CA VAL A 496 18.83 6.57 -29.82
C VAL A 496 18.96 5.25 -29.06
N ILE A 497 17.84 4.66 -28.63
CA ILE A 497 17.84 3.35 -27.97
C ILE A 497 18.15 2.22 -28.95
N GLU A 498 17.68 2.26 -30.21
CA GLU A 498 18.12 1.26 -31.22
C GLU A 498 19.63 1.34 -31.43
N ALA A 499 20.18 2.55 -31.59
CA ALA A 499 21.63 2.76 -31.71
C ALA A 499 22.41 2.26 -30.49
N LEU A 500 21.94 2.51 -29.26
CA LEU A 500 22.58 2.01 -28.04
C LEU A 500 22.44 0.48 -27.87
N SER A 501 21.36 -0.13 -28.37
CA SER A 501 21.15 -1.58 -28.33
C SER A 501 22.06 -2.35 -29.30
N ASN A 502 22.45 -1.73 -30.41
CA ASN A 502 23.36 -2.31 -31.39
C ASN A 502 24.30 -1.24 -32.00
N PRO A 503 25.31 -0.79 -31.24
CA PRO A 503 26.17 0.31 -31.65
C PRO A 503 27.02 -0.02 -32.88
N ILE A 504 27.42 -1.30 -33.04
CA ILE A 504 28.21 -1.75 -34.19
C ILE A 504 27.40 -1.59 -35.50
N ARG A 505 26.13 -2.04 -35.52
CA ARG A 505 25.25 -1.85 -36.69
C ARG A 505 25.02 -0.37 -36.98
N TYR A 506 24.86 0.46 -35.96
CA TYR A 506 24.64 1.90 -36.13
C TYR A 506 25.87 2.60 -36.74
N VAL A 507 27.07 2.39 -36.17
CA VAL A 507 28.32 2.98 -36.67
C VAL A 507 28.60 2.52 -38.10
N ASN A 508 28.52 1.22 -38.39
CA ASN A 508 28.72 0.69 -39.74
C ASN A 508 27.76 1.33 -40.77
N LEU A 509 26.49 1.57 -40.39
CA LEU A 509 25.51 2.20 -41.27
C LEU A 509 25.80 3.70 -41.48
N MET A 510 26.32 4.41 -40.47
CA MET A 510 26.76 5.79 -40.61
C MET A 510 28.00 5.91 -41.51
N GLU A 511 29.00 5.04 -41.31
CA GLU A 511 30.19 4.97 -42.17
C GLU A 511 29.83 4.63 -43.62
N GLN A 512 28.92 3.66 -43.83
CA GLN A 512 28.43 3.32 -45.18
C GLN A 512 27.75 4.52 -45.85
N ARG A 513 26.92 5.28 -45.13
CA ARG A 513 26.28 6.50 -45.63
C ARG A 513 27.30 7.60 -45.92
N ALA A 514 28.29 7.80 -45.05
CA ALA A 514 29.36 8.78 -45.25
C ALA A 514 30.20 8.46 -46.49
N ASN A 515 30.57 7.19 -46.68
CA ASN A 515 31.32 6.72 -47.85
C ASN A 515 30.51 6.86 -49.16
N GLN A 516 29.20 6.58 -49.13
CA GLN A 516 28.31 6.79 -50.28
C GLN A 516 28.12 8.28 -50.61
N LEU A 517 28.03 9.14 -49.59
CA LEU A 517 27.94 10.58 -49.79
C LEU A 517 29.25 11.15 -50.35
N ALA A 518 30.40 10.73 -49.82
CA ALA A 518 31.72 11.15 -50.30
C ALA A 518 31.91 10.84 -51.79
N ALA A 519 31.43 9.68 -52.25
CA ALA A 519 31.46 9.30 -53.67
C ALA A 519 30.58 10.18 -54.59
N LEU A 520 29.59 10.89 -54.04
CA LEU A 520 28.71 11.83 -54.76
C LEU A 520 29.17 13.28 -54.64
N THR A 521 30.04 13.61 -53.67
CA THR A 521 30.60 14.95 -53.46
C THR A 521 32.01 15.12 -54.00
N LEU A 522 32.62 14.07 -54.55
CA LEU A 522 33.81 14.19 -55.38
C LEU A 522 33.40 14.87 -56.70
N GLU A 523 33.81 16.13 -56.87
CA GLU A 523 33.50 16.92 -58.06
C GLU A 523 34.11 16.27 -59.31
N GLU A 524 33.29 16.02 -60.33
CA GLU A 524 33.76 15.81 -61.71
C GLU A 524 34.33 17.14 -62.23
N GLY A 525 35.60 17.42 -61.95
CA GLY A 525 36.23 18.68 -62.34
C GLY A 525 37.72 18.79 -61.98
N GLY A 526 38.59 18.27 -62.84
CA GLY A 526 40.05 18.34 -62.65
C GLY A 526 40.85 17.71 -63.78
N GLU A 527 40.73 18.27 -64.99
CA GLU A 527 41.59 17.89 -66.14
C GLU A 527 43.00 18.50 -66.02
N GLU A 528 43.98 17.74 -66.55
CA GLU A 528 45.27 18.11 -67.14
C GLU A 528 46.11 19.31 -66.62
N GLU A 529 47.31 19.02 -66.09
CA GLU A 529 48.62 19.67 -66.36
C GLU A 529 49.69 18.93 -65.51
N GLY A 530 50.92 18.61 -65.93
CA GLY A 530 51.62 18.70 -67.23
C GLY A 530 53.05 18.11 -67.08
N ASP A 531 53.69 17.67 -68.17
CA ASP A 531 55.03 17.03 -68.14
C ASP A 531 56.17 17.94 -67.61
N LYS A 532 57.13 17.36 -66.85
CA LYS A 532 58.56 17.28 -67.27
C LYS A 532 59.53 16.58 -66.30
N GLU A 533 60.26 15.62 -66.88
CA GLU A 533 61.68 15.27 -66.73
C GLU A 533 62.49 15.77 -65.50
N VAL A 534 63.07 14.82 -64.73
CA VAL A 534 64.54 14.74 -64.53
C VAL A 534 64.96 13.27 -64.51
N GLU A 535 66.00 12.92 -65.28
CA GLU A 535 66.59 11.57 -65.38
C GLU A 535 67.73 11.31 -64.38
N ALA A 536 68.17 10.04 -64.34
CA ALA A 536 69.47 9.51 -63.90
C ALA A 536 69.70 9.24 -62.40
N GLY A 537 69.89 7.96 -62.08
CA GLY A 537 70.28 7.45 -60.75
C GLY A 537 70.12 5.93 -60.63
N SER A 538 70.96 5.17 -61.35
CA SER A 538 70.94 3.70 -61.38
C SER A 538 71.27 3.05 -60.03
N ASP A 539 70.48 2.06 -59.60
CA ASP A 539 70.95 0.66 -59.60
C ASP A 539 69.86 -0.34 -59.16
N ALA A 540 69.92 -1.52 -59.78
CA ALA A 540 69.17 -2.75 -59.47
C ALA A 540 70.11 -3.93 -59.79
N PRO A 541 69.79 -5.22 -59.48
CA PRO A 541 68.58 -5.75 -58.85
C PRO A 541 68.83 -6.80 -57.74
N SER A 542 67.76 -7.29 -57.11
CA SER A 542 67.65 -8.72 -56.75
C SER A 542 66.19 -9.18 -56.76
N GLU A 543 65.94 -10.31 -57.43
CA GLU A 543 64.63 -10.97 -57.63
C GLU A 543 63.97 -11.42 -56.29
N SER A 544 62.67 -11.76 -56.17
CA SER A 544 61.86 -12.54 -57.12
C SER A 544 60.32 -12.48 -56.94
N LYS A 545 59.62 -12.28 -58.07
CA LYS A 545 58.45 -13.05 -58.61
C LYS A 545 57.32 -13.52 -57.65
N VAL A 546 56.07 -13.01 -57.78
CA VAL A 546 54.96 -13.46 -58.72
C VAL A 546 54.13 -14.64 -58.12
N ASP A 547 52.78 -14.70 -58.10
CA ASP A 547 51.71 -13.91 -58.75
C ASP A 547 50.34 -13.95 -58.01
N GLN A 548 49.41 -13.06 -58.44
CA GLN A 548 47.92 -13.16 -58.60
C GLN A 548 47.11 -14.36 -58.01
N ARG A 549 45.82 -14.27 -57.60
CA ARG A 549 44.66 -13.56 -58.21
C ARG A 549 43.36 -13.59 -57.33
N VAL A 550 42.58 -12.49 -57.36
CA VAL A 550 41.09 -12.34 -57.38
C VAL A 550 40.15 -13.35 -56.64
N ALA A 551 39.24 -12.81 -55.80
CA ALA A 551 37.86 -13.29 -55.63
C ALA A 551 36.90 -12.19 -55.12
N LEU A 552 35.63 -12.22 -55.56
CA LEU A 552 34.50 -11.33 -55.17
C LEU A 552 33.60 -12.01 -54.11
N PRO A 553 32.60 -11.31 -53.49
CA PRO A 553 32.10 -11.67 -52.15
C PRO A 553 30.99 -12.73 -52.16
N ALA A 554 30.77 -13.34 -50.98
CA ALA A 554 29.67 -14.27 -50.71
C ALA A 554 28.77 -13.76 -49.58
N GLU A 555 27.45 -13.89 -49.78
CA GLU A 555 26.46 -13.76 -48.73
C GLU A 555 26.65 -14.82 -47.63
N ASN A 556 26.17 -14.54 -46.42
CA ASN A 556 25.83 -15.58 -45.46
C ASN A 556 24.71 -15.11 -44.52
N GLY A 557 23.47 -15.46 -44.87
CA GLY A 557 22.40 -15.55 -43.88
C GLY A 557 22.50 -16.88 -43.13
N LEU A 558 22.26 -16.87 -41.82
CA LEU A 558 22.10 -18.11 -41.04
C LEU A 558 20.75 -18.10 -40.33
N SER A 559 19.89 -18.99 -40.83
CA SER A 559 18.66 -19.41 -40.16
C SER A 559 18.99 -20.34 -38.99
N HIS A 560 18.26 -20.20 -37.88
CA HIS A 560 18.34 -21.14 -36.76
C HIS A 560 17.31 -22.26 -36.91
N THR A 561 17.77 -23.46 -37.26
CA THR A 561 17.03 -24.72 -37.04
C THR A 561 17.41 -25.33 -35.68
N PRO A 562 16.51 -26.11 -35.04
CA PRO A 562 16.62 -26.43 -33.62
C PRO A 562 17.62 -27.55 -33.29
N ILE A 563 18.27 -27.43 -32.13
CA ILE A 563 19.15 -28.45 -31.56
C ILE A 563 18.32 -29.65 -31.08
N ILE A 564 18.63 -30.83 -31.61
CA ILE A 564 18.05 -32.11 -31.18
C ILE A 564 18.83 -32.63 -29.96
N THR A 565 18.16 -32.81 -28.83
CA THR A 565 18.71 -33.51 -27.65
C THR A 565 18.56 -35.03 -27.79
N PRO A 566 19.53 -35.83 -27.31
CA PRO A 566 19.44 -37.28 -27.38
C PRO A 566 18.39 -37.86 -26.40
N LYS A 567 17.71 -38.93 -26.82
CA LYS A 567 16.73 -39.67 -25.99
C LYS A 567 17.40 -40.39 -24.81
N PRO A 568 16.74 -40.47 -23.64
CA PRO A 568 17.11 -41.42 -22.58
C PRO A 568 16.71 -42.86 -22.98
N PRO A 569 17.38 -43.89 -22.42
CA PRO A 569 17.08 -45.28 -22.72
C PRO A 569 15.73 -45.75 -22.16
N SER A 570 15.06 -46.62 -22.91
CA SER A 570 13.73 -47.16 -22.59
C SER A 570 13.77 -48.22 -21.49
N LEU A 571 13.01 -48.01 -20.41
CA LEU A 571 12.65 -49.07 -19.48
C LEU A 571 11.50 -49.90 -20.05
N VAL A 572 11.79 -51.16 -20.39
CA VAL A 572 10.78 -52.17 -20.74
C VAL A 572 10.17 -52.70 -19.44
N GLY A 573 8.84 -52.68 -19.34
CA GLY A 573 8.15 -53.18 -18.15
C GLY A 573 8.20 -54.71 -18.04
N GLN A 574 8.38 -55.20 -16.81
CA GLN A 574 8.00 -56.56 -16.44
C GLN A 574 6.69 -56.52 -15.66
N THR A 575 5.67 -57.13 -16.22
CA THR A 575 4.48 -57.58 -15.50
C THR A 575 4.86 -58.76 -14.60
N GLN A 576 4.52 -58.69 -13.32
CA GLN A 576 4.29 -59.89 -12.51
C GLN A 576 3.18 -59.64 -11.49
N SER A 577 2.41 -60.69 -11.25
CA SER A 577 1.17 -60.72 -10.47
C SER A 577 1.40 -61.18 -9.03
N ALA A 578 0.78 -60.47 -8.08
CA ALA A 578 0.22 -61.01 -6.84
C ALA A 578 -0.80 -59.99 -6.28
#